data_AF-A0A7U7J266-F1
#
_entry.id   AF-A0A7U7J266-F1
#
_cell.length_a   1.000
_cell.length_b   1.000
_cell.length_c   1.000
_cell.angle_alpha   90.00
_cell.angle_beta   90.00
_cell.angle_gamma   90.00
#
_symmetry.space_group_name_H-M   'P 1'
#
loop_
_entity.id
_entity.type
_entity.pdbx_description
1 polymer ?
#
loop_
_entity_poly.entity_id
_entity_poly.type
_entity_poly.pdbx_seq_one_letter_code
_entity_poly.pdbx_strand_id
1 'polypeptide(L)'
;MAAKKGGKLNKSEVIPVRFDPILKMAAELAAGKERRTMSSFVEMAVEQAVKQSIVARDEAGMPISAWQASYETWHEAPARRILNLALQFPDLLTIRERKILNAIRQLFGRELYESSFLPLFQLTGSELWNWLCRYADDEITFEALAEGTRDIQMKVASAIAPMNGSAYQL
;
A
#
# COMPACT_ATOMS: atom_id res chain seq x y z
N MET A 1 -3.81 -42.63 12.51
CA MET A 1 -4.71 -41.47 12.29
C MET A 1 -3.84 -40.24 12.06
N ALA A 2 -3.83 -39.70 10.84
CA ALA A 2 -2.99 -38.56 10.49
C ALA A 2 -3.71 -37.25 10.82
N ALA A 3 -3.17 -36.48 11.77
CA ALA A 3 -3.61 -35.11 12.01
C ALA A 3 -3.19 -34.25 10.79
N LYS A 4 -4.15 -33.93 9.92
CA LYS A 4 -3.98 -32.89 8.90
C LYS A 4 -3.74 -31.56 9.63
N LYS A 5 -2.47 -31.17 9.67
CA LYS A 5 -2.00 -29.87 10.15
C LYS A 5 -2.64 -28.79 9.28
N GLY A 6 -3.77 -28.25 9.73
CA GLY A 6 -4.45 -27.14 9.07
C GLY A 6 -3.46 -26.01 8.90
N GLY A 7 -3.16 -25.66 7.65
CA GLY A 7 -2.28 -24.54 7.34
C GLY A 7 -2.78 -23.30 8.05
N LYS A 8 -1.85 -22.50 8.59
CA LYS A 8 -2.17 -21.17 9.15
C LYS A 8 -2.88 -20.38 8.05
N LEU A 9 -4.22 -20.36 8.09
CA LEU A 9 -5.02 -19.45 7.29
C LEU A 9 -4.54 -18.04 7.62
N ASN A 10 -4.29 -17.25 6.58
CA ASN A 10 -4.01 -15.83 6.72
C ASN A 10 -5.06 -15.23 7.67
N LYS A 11 -4.62 -14.45 8.65
CA LYS A 11 -5.51 -13.87 9.66
C LYS A 11 -6.53 -12.98 8.95
N SER A 12 -7.81 -13.34 9.03
CA SER A 12 -8.90 -12.48 8.59
C SER A 12 -8.95 -11.24 9.50
N GLU A 13 -9.17 -10.08 8.89
CA GLU A 13 -9.38 -8.82 9.61
C GLU A 13 -10.86 -8.68 9.99
N VAL A 14 -11.14 -8.22 11.22
CA VAL A 14 -12.51 -8.01 11.70
C VAL A 14 -12.85 -6.54 11.57
N ILE A 15 -13.83 -6.22 10.71
CA ILE A 15 -14.29 -4.85 10.47
C ILE A 15 -15.65 -4.63 11.16
N PRO A 16 -15.79 -3.64 12.04
CA PRO A 16 -17.09 -3.29 12.60
C PRO A 16 -17.94 -2.55 11.55
N VAL A 17 -19.05 -3.16 11.13
CA VAL A 17 -19.98 -2.57 10.14
C VAL A 17 -21.31 -2.23 10.81
N ARG A 18 -21.87 -1.07 10.46
CA ARG A 18 -23.22 -0.66 10.87
C ARG A 18 -24.18 -0.90 9.70
N PHE A 19 -25.22 -1.66 9.96
CA PHE A 19 -26.34 -1.88 9.04
C PHE A 19 -27.56 -1.14 9.57
N ASP A 20 -28.33 -0.51 8.68
CA ASP A 20 -29.71 -0.17 9.03
C ASP A 20 -30.52 -1.47 9.25
N PRO A 21 -31.60 -1.44 10.04
CA PRO A 21 -32.33 -2.65 10.40
C PRO A 21 -32.87 -3.45 9.20
N ILE A 22 -33.25 -2.78 8.11
CA ILE A 22 -33.83 -3.42 6.92
C ILE A 22 -32.73 -4.10 6.12
N LEU A 23 -31.60 -3.40 5.88
CA LEU A 23 -30.46 -3.97 5.18
C LEU A 23 -29.87 -5.16 5.95
N LYS A 24 -29.83 -5.09 7.28
CA LYS A 24 -29.42 -6.24 8.11
C LYS A 24 -30.32 -7.45 7.85
N MET A 25 -31.63 -7.29 7.95
CA MET A 25 -32.59 -8.37 7.71
C MET A 25 -32.46 -8.92 6.27
N ALA A 26 -32.33 -8.05 5.28
CA ALA A 26 -32.17 -8.47 3.88
C ALA A 26 -30.87 -9.27 3.66
N ALA A 27 -29.75 -8.83 4.24
CA ALA A 27 -28.48 -9.54 4.16
C ALA A 27 -28.54 -10.91 4.85
N GLU A 28 -29.20 -11.02 6.00
CA GLU A 28 -29.41 -12.29 6.71
C GLU A 28 -30.25 -13.27 5.88
N LEU A 29 -31.33 -12.80 5.24
CA LEU A 29 -32.16 -13.61 4.35
C LEU A 29 -31.40 -14.09 3.12
N ALA A 30 -30.60 -13.21 2.49
CA ALA A 30 -29.78 -13.56 1.34
C ALA A 30 -28.71 -14.60 1.70
N ALA A 31 -27.99 -14.38 2.79
CA ALA A 31 -27.00 -15.33 3.31
C ALA A 31 -27.64 -16.69 3.63
N GLY A 32 -28.82 -16.68 4.27
CA GLY A 32 -29.59 -17.88 4.60
C GLY A 32 -30.02 -18.66 3.35
N LYS A 33 -30.49 -17.97 2.30
CA LYS A 33 -30.86 -18.58 1.02
C LYS A 33 -29.68 -19.30 0.37
N GLU A 34 -28.48 -18.72 0.46
CA GLU A 34 -27.24 -19.28 -0.09
C GLU A 34 -26.53 -20.25 0.86
N ARG A 35 -27.12 -20.56 2.03
CA ARG A 35 -26.57 -21.44 3.08
C ARG A 35 -25.17 -21.05 3.54
N ARG A 36 -24.93 -19.74 3.70
CA ARG A 36 -23.66 -19.19 4.18
C ARG A 36 -23.85 -18.26 5.37
N THR A 37 -22.76 -17.95 6.05
CA THR A 37 -22.77 -16.97 7.15
C THR A 37 -22.92 -15.54 6.61
N MET A 38 -23.42 -14.63 7.45
CA MET A 38 -23.53 -13.21 7.10
C MET A 38 -22.17 -12.61 6.72
N SER A 39 -21.09 -12.94 7.44
CA SER A 39 -19.74 -12.47 7.09
C SER A 39 -19.28 -12.95 5.71
N SER A 40 -19.52 -14.22 5.37
CA SER A 40 -19.16 -14.76 4.05
C SER A 40 -19.99 -14.12 2.92
N PHE A 41 -21.26 -13.81 3.19
CA PHE A 41 -22.09 -13.06 2.24
C PHE A 41 -21.56 -11.63 2.03
N VAL A 42 -21.20 -10.92 3.10
CA VAL A 42 -20.62 -9.57 3.01
C VAL A 42 -19.29 -9.58 2.26
N GLU A 43 -18.42 -10.55 2.51
CA GLU A 43 -17.14 -10.70 1.79
C GLU A 43 -17.36 -10.84 0.28
N MET A 44 -18.27 -11.73 -0.13
CA MET A 44 -18.65 -11.88 -1.54
C MET A 44 -19.23 -10.58 -2.11
N ALA A 45 -20.10 -9.90 -1.37
CA ALA A 45 -20.71 -8.66 -1.82
C ALA A 45 -19.66 -7.56 -2.03
N VAL A 46 -18.69 -7.44 -1.12
CA VAL A 46 -17.55 -6.51 -1.25
C VAL A 46 -16.70 -6.89 -2.46
N GLU A 47 -16.38 -8.18 -2.65
CA GLU A 47 -15.62 -8.65 -3.81
C GLU A 47 -16.28 -8.27 -5.13
N GLN A 48 -17.61 -8.45 -5.23
CA GLN A 48 -18.37 -8.05 -6.41
C GLN A 48 -18.35 -6.53 -6.60
N ALA A 49 -18.53 -5.76 -5.51
CA ALA A 49 -18.53 -4.30 -5.57
C ALA A 49 -17.17 -3.75 -6.04
N VAL A 50 -16.04 -4.26 -5.53
CA VAL A 50 -14.70 -3.76 -5.93
C VAL A 50 -14.33 -4.14 -7.37
N LYS A 51 -14.87 -5.24 -7.90
CA LYS A 51 -14.71 -5.62 -9.32
C LYS A 51 -15.48 -4.69 -10.26
N GLN A 52 -16.55 -4.07 -9.79
CA GLN A 52 -17.41 -3.18 -10.58
C GLN A 52 -17.09 -1.70 -10.36
N SER A 53 -16.45 -1.34 -9.25
CA SER A 53 -16.08 0.03 -8.93
C SER A 53 -14.94 0.51 -9.81
N ILE A 54 -15.24 1.41 -10.76
CA ILE A 54 -14.22 2.02 -11.63
C ILE A 54 -13.53 3.16 -10.88
N VAL A 55 -12.20 3.08 -10.78
CA VAL A 55 -11.38 4.02 -10.01
C VAL A 55 -10.40 4.81 -10.88
N ALA A 56 -10.04 4.29 -12.05
CA ALA A 56 -9.11 4.94 -12.97
C ALA A 56 -9.46 4.59 -14.42
N ARG A 57 -8.69 5.15 -15.35
CA ARG A 57 -8.68 4.77 -16.76
C ARG A 57 -7.25 4.59 -17.22
N ASP A 58 -7.01 3.65 -18.14
CA ASP A 58 -5.70 3.48 -18.76
C ASP A 58 -5.44 4.56 -19.84
N GLU A 59 -4.27 4.49 -20.48
CA GLU A 59 -3.88 5.40 -21.57
C GLU A 59 -4.84 5.34 -22.77
N ALA A 60 -5.49 4.19 -23.00
CA ALA A 60 -6.49 4.00 -24.04
C ALA A 60 -7.90 4.49 -23.62
N GLY A 61 -8.05 4.99 -22.38
CA GLY A 61 -9.32 5.45 -21.82
C GLY A 61 -10.23 4.34 -21.30
N MET A 62 -9.76 3.09 -21.28
CA MET A 62 -10.53 1.94 -20.78
C MET A 62 -10.68 2.00 -19.26
N PRO A 63 -11.86 1.67 -18.72
CA PRO A 63 -12.12 1.76 -17.29
C PRO A 63 -11.34 0.69 -16.52
N ILE A 64 -10.66 1.09 -15.45
CA ILE A 64 -9.93 0.22 -14.52
C ILE A 64 -10.71 0.12 -13.22
N SER A 65 -11.01 -1.12 -12.80
CA SER A 65 -11.70 -1.36 -11.53
C SER A 65 -10.77 -1.29 -10.33
N ALA A 66 -11.32 -1.06 -9.14
CA ALA A 66 -10.57 -1.10 -7.88
C ALA A 66 -9.86 -2.45 -7.70
N TRP A 67 -10.50 -3.55 -8.09
CA TRP A 67 -9.89 -4.87 -8.08
C TRP A 67 -8.64 -4.94 -8.97
N GLN A 68 -8.75 -4.48 -10.23
CA GLN A 68 -7.63 -4.49 -11.16
C GLN A 68 -6.48 -3.60 -10.67
N ALA A 69 -6.76 -2.36 -10.29
CA ALA A 69 -5.76 -1.45 -9.73
C ALA A 69 -5.07 -2.05 -8.50
N SER A 70 -5.83 -2.74 -7.63
CA SER A 70 -5.24 -3.41 -6.46
C SER A 70 -4.31 -4.55 -6.87
N TYR A 71 -4.66 -5.35 -7.88
CA TYR A 71 -3.83 -6.46 -8.35
C TYR A 71 -2.53 -5.98 -8.98
N GLU A 72 -2.56 -4.88 -9.73
CA GLU A 72 -1.40 -4.30 -10.41
C GLU A 72 -0.44 -3.59 -9.44
N THR A 73 -0.97 -3.05 -8.33
CA THR A 73 -0.17 -2.28 -7.36
C THR A 73 0.22 -3.03 -6.10
N TRP A 74 -0.43 -4.17 -5.81
CA TRP A 74 -0.23 -4.92 -4.58
C TRP A 74 1.22 -5.38 -4.40
N HIS A 75 1.71 -5.21 -3.18
CA HIS A 75 3.00 -5.71 -2.75
C HIS A 75 2.97 -5.97 -1.23
N GLU A 76 3.78 -6.93 -0.77
CA GLU A 76 3.92 -7.27 0.66
C GLU A 76 4.48 -6.09 1.46
N ALA A 77 5.53 -5.44 0.94
CA ALA A 77 6.12 -4.23 1.50
C ALA A 77 5.22 -3.00 1.25
N PRO A 78 4.73 -2.31 2.29
CA PRO A 78 3.84 -1.16 2.14
C PRO A 78 4.41 -0.02 1.31
N ALA A 79 5.71 0.28 1.44
CA ALA A 79 6.34 1.34 0.65
C ALA A 79 6.34 1.05 -0.85
N ARG A 80 6.57 -0.22 -1.23
CA ARG A 80 6.52 -0.64 -2.63
C ARG A 80 5.11 -0.53 -3.19
N ARG A 81 4.10 -0.84 -2.38
CA ARG A 81 2.69 -0.67 -2.75
C ARG A 81 2.35 0.80 -3.05
N ILE A 82 2.74 1.72 -2.15
CA ILE A 82 2.52 3.16 -2.38
C ILE A 82 3.24 3.63 -3.65
N LEU A 83 4.47 3.18 -3.89
CA LEU A 83 5.19 3.55 -5.12
C LEU A 83 4.51 3.04 -6.39
N ASN A 84 4.11 1.76 -6.41
CA ASN A 84 3.40 1.19 -7.56
C ASN A 84 2.11 1.99 -7.81
N LEU A 85 1.36 2.31 -6.75
CA LEU A 85 0.17 3.14 -6.82
C LEU A 85 0.49 4.54 -7.35
N ALA A 86 1.59 5.14 -6.92
CA ALA A 86 1.98 6.48 -7.35
C ALA A 86 2.50 6.55 -8.80
N LEU A 87 3.06 5.46 -9.32
CA LEU A 87 3.54 5.37 -10.70
C LEU A 87 2.39 5.09 -11.68
N GLN A 88 1.45 4.22 -11.30
CA GLN A 88 0.38 3.79 -12.20
C GLN A 88 -0.91 4.60 -12.02
N PHE A 89 -1.27 4.92 -10.77
CA PHE A 89 -2.54 5.55 -10.40
C PHE A 89 -2.35 6.69 -9.40
N PRO A 90 -1.60 7.77 -9.76
CA PRO A 90 -1.26 8.85 -8.83
C PRO A 90 -2.49 9.56 -8.23
N ASP A 91 -3.63 9.51 -8.90
CA ASP A 91 -4.87 10.11 -8.40
C ASP A 91 -5.52 9.32 -7.27
N LEU A 92 -5.23 8.02 -7.16
CA LEU A 92 -5.75 7.14 -6.10
C LEU A 92 -4.97 7.24 -4.79
N LEU A 93 -3.85 7.95 -4.77
CA LEU A 93 -3.09 8.19 -3.55
C LEU A 93 -3.93 8.99 -2.54
N THR A 94 -4.04 8.44 -1.34
CA THR A 94 -4.59 9.15 -0.18
C THR A 94 -3.67 10.31 0.24
N ILE A 95 -4.22 11.25 1.01
CA ILE A 95 -3.44 12.39 1.55
C ILE A 95 -2.22 11.89 2.34
N ARG A 96 -2.42 10.84 3.16
CA ARG A 96 -1.36 10.21 3.95
C ARG A 96 -0.23 9.68 3.08
N GLU A 97 -0.56 8.95 2.02
CA GLU A 97 0.44 8.38 1.11
C GLU A 97 1.19 9.47 0.32
N ARG A 98 0.50 10.54 -0.09
CA ARG A 98 1.13 11.71 -0.71
C ARG A 98 2.12 12.38 0.23
N LYS A 99 1.80 12.53 1.53
CA LYS A 99 2.74 13.05 2.53
C LYS A 99 3.99 12.19 2.63
N ILE A 100 3.84 10.86 2.69
CA ILE A 100 4.97 9.91 2.73
C ILE A 100 5.88 10.11 1.50
N LEU A 101 5.30 10.12 0.30
CA LEU A 101 6.07 10.29 -0.94
C LEU A 101 6.77 11.65 -1.02
N ASN A 102 6.12 12.71 -0.57
CA ASN A 102 6.72 14.04 -0.53
C ASN A 102 7.86 14.13 0.49
N ALA A 103 7.74 13.46 1.63
CA ALA A 103 8.83 13.38 2.61
C ALA A 103 10.03 12.62 2.04
N ILE A 104 9.79 11.47 1.40
CA ILE A 104 10.84 10.69 0.71
C ILE A 104 11.59 11.57 -0.31
N ARG A 105 10.86 12.30 -1.16
CA ARG A 105 11.45 13.17 -2.19
C ARG A 105 12.32 14.26 -1.57
N GLN A 106 11.93 14.80 -0.43
CA GLN A 106 12.69 15.84 0.27
C GLN A 106 13.93 15.28 0.99
N LEU A 107 13.83 14.10 1.58
CA LEU A 107 14.95 13.49 2.33
C LEU A 107 16.04 12.90 1.42
N PHE A 108 15.65 12.33 0.28
CA PHE A 108 16.57 11.56 -0.56
C PHE A 108 16.71 12.07 -2.00
N GLY A 109 16.02 13.16 -2.35
CA GLY A 109 16.07 13.77 -3.68
C GLY A 109 15.11 13.14 -4.72
N ARG A 110 14.93 13.85 -5.84
CA ARG A 110 13.98 13.48 -6.92
C ARG A 110 14.40 12.22 -7.71
N GLU A 111 15.69 11.95 -7.80
CA GLU A 111 16.26 10.93 -8.71
C GLU A 111 16.01 9.49 -8.29
N LEU A 112 15.53 9.25 -7.05
CA LEU A 112 15.34 7.88 -6.54
C LEU A 112 13.97 7.28 -6.86
N TYR A 113 13.12 8.00 -7.59
CA TYR A 113 11.70 7.68 -7.72
C TYR A 113 11.38 6.49 -8.65
N GLU A 114 12.23 6.19 -9.64
CA GLU A 114 11.91 5.19 -10.68
C GLU A 114 12.78 3.93 -10.63
N SER A 115 14.01 3.98 -10.13
CA SER A 115 14.93 2.82 -10.15
C SER A 115 15.69 2.58 -8.84
N SER A 116 15.78 3.57 -7.96
CA SER A 116 16.70 3.54 -6.81
C SER A 116 16.00 3.45 -5.45
N PHE A 117 14.66 3.50 -5.39
CA PHE A 117 13.93 3.37 -4.13
C PHE A 117 13.91 1.93 -3.57
N LEU A 118 14.03 0.91 -4.43
CA LEU A 118 14.09 -0.48 -3.99
C LEU A 118 15.31 -0.76 -3.09
N PRO A 119 16.54 -0.32 -3.47
CA PRO A 119 17.69 -0.36 -2.59
C PRO A 119 17.46 0.34 -1.25
N LEU A 120 16.79 1.52 -1.22
CA LEU A 120 16.49 2.24 0.02
C LEU A 120 15.74 1.34 0.99
N PHE A 121 14.62 0.77 0.58
CA PHE A 121 13.77 0.00 1.49
C PHE A 121 14.45 -1.30 1.97
N GLN A 122 15.26 -1.92 1.11
CA GLN A 122 16.08 -3.08 1.48
C GLN A 122 17.20 -2.72 2.47
N LEU A 123 17.78 -1.52 2.35
CA LEU A 123 18.89 -1.06 3.19
C LEU A 123 18.43 -0.50 4.55
N THR A 124 17.25 0.12 4.60
CA THR A 124 16.81 0.90 5.77
C THR A 124 15.81 0.17 6.66
N GLY A 125 15.25 -0.95 6.17
CA GLY A 125 14.32 -1.78 6.92
C GLY A 125 13.04 -1.04 7.37
N SER A 126 12.39 -1.56 8.41
CA SER A 126 11.14 -1.04 8.96
C SER A 126 11.28 0.29 9.72
N GLU A 127 12.50 0.71 10.07
CA GLU A 127 12.73 1.89 10.89
C GLU A 127 12.40 3.19 10.14
N LEU A 128 12.91 3.36 8.91
CA LEU A 128 12.54 4.50 8.06
C LEU A 128 11.03 4.56 7.84
N TRP A 129 10.42 3.41 7.61
CA TRP A 129 8.99 3.31 7.38
C TRP A 129 8.17 3.80 8.57
N ASN A 130 8.58 3.45 9.79
CA ASN A 130 7.93 3.91 11.01
C ASN A 130 8.02 5.44 11.14
N TRP A 131 9.21 6.02 10.90
CA TRP A 131 9.39 7.47 10.89
C TRP A 131 8.49 8.17 9.87
N LEU A 132 8.40 7.62 8.65
CA LEU A 132 7.52 8.15 7.60
C LEU A 132 6.04 8.05 7.96
N CYS A 133 5.62 6.95 8.60
CA CYS A 133 4.24 6.79 9.06
C CYS A 133 3.88 7.82 10.13
N ARG A 134 4.73 7.97 11.15
CA ARG A 134 4.51 8.96 12.22
C ARG A 134 4.43 10.39 11.68
N TYR A 135 5.27 10.72 10.70
CA TYR A 135 5.19 12.02 10.02
C TYR A 135 3.89 12.19 9.24
N ALA A 136 3.47 11.15 8.49
CA ALA A 136 2.25 11.22 7.69
C ALA A 136 0.97 11.30 8.54
N ASP A 137 1.03 10.75 9.75
CA ASP A 137 -0.01 10.78 10.77
C ASP A 137 0.05 12.04 11.66
N ASP A 138 0.90 13.02 11.29
CA ASP A 138 1.09 14.31 11.98
C ASP A 138 1.56 14.17 13.45
N GLU A 139 2.17 13.04 13.83
CA GLU A 139 2.73 12.82 15.17
C GLU A 139 4.07 13.53 15.39
N ILE A 140 4.80 13.79 14.30
CA ILE A 140 6.11 14.44 14.30
C ILE A 140 6.20 15.47 13.18
N THR A 141 7.06 16.46 13.34
CA THR A 141 7.34 17.44 12.29
C THR A 141 8.33 16.88 11.26
N PHE A 142 8.48 17.58 10.14
CA PHE A 142 9.45 17.20 9.11
C PHE A 142 10.90 17.33 9.63
N GLU A 143 11.19 18.31 10.48
CA GLU A 143 12.52 18.49 11.08
C GLU A 143 12.90 17.29 11.95
N ALA A 144 11.96 16.81 12.78
CA ALA A 144 12.17 15.63 13.62
C ALA A 144 12.36 14.35 12.77
N LEU A 145 11.61 14.22 11.68
CA LEU A 145 11.80 13.15 10.70
C LEU A 145 13.20 13.22 10.06
N ALA A 146 13.64 14.40 9.62
CA ALA A 146 14.93 14.58 8.97
C ALA A 146 16.08 14.28 9.92
N GLU A 147 16.00 14.70 11.19
CA GLU A 147 16.98 14.39 12.22
C GLU A 147 17.01 12.90 12.55
N GLY A 148 15.84 12.28 12.79
CA GLY A 148 15.72 10.86 13.11
C GLY A 148 16.13 9.92 11.99
N THR A 149 16.24 10.42 10.75
CA THR A 149 16.65 9.63 9.58
C THR A 149 18.03 10.01 9.04
N ARG A 150 18.82 10.83 9.74
CA ARG A 150 20.16 11.25 9.28
C ARG A 150 21.10 10.09 9.00
N ASP A 151 21.19 9.13 9.91
CA ASP A 151 22.08 7.96 9.74
C ASP A 151 21.67 7.12 8.53
N ILE A 152 20.36 7.04 8.28
CA ILE A 152 19.78 6.38 7.12
C ILE A 152 20.15 7.14 5.85
N GLN A 153 19.99 8.45 5.82
CA GLN A 153 20.38 9.30 4.69
C GLN A 153 21.88 9.16 4.37
N MET A 154 22.75 9.10 5.38
CA MET A 154 24.20 8.90 5.18
C MET A 154 24.51 7.52 4.57
N LYS A 155 23.90 6.45 5.08
CA LYS A 155 24.05 5.09 4.51
C LYS A 155 23.63 5.05 3.05
N VAL A 156 22.48 5.65 2.76
CA VAL A 156 21.92 5.75 1.41
C VAL A 156 22.84 6.53 0.48
N ALA A 157 23.31 7.71 0.88
CA ALA A 157 24.21 8.54 0.10
C ALA A 157 25.53 7.79 -0.22
N SER A 158 26.07 7.05 0.75
CA SER A 158 27.28 6.24 0.56
C SER A 158 27.09 5.07 -0.40
N ALA A 159 25.88 4.50 -0.47
CA ALA A 159 25.55 3.40 -1.38
C ALA A 159 25.31 3.88 -2.82
N ILE A 160 24.82 5.11 -3.01
CA ILE A 160 24.51 5.69 -4.33
C ILE A 160 25.75 6.35 -4.96
N ALA A 161 26.66 6.91 -4.16
CA ALA A 161 27.90 7.53 -4.64
C ALA A 161 28.72 6.70 -5.66
N PRO A 162 28.89 5.37 -5.53
CA PRO A 162 29.61 4.58 -6.53
C PRO A 162 28.85 4.34 -7.84
N MET A 163 27.52 4.56 -7.90
CA MET A 163 26.73 4.34 -9.14
C MET A 163 26.88 5.49 -10.16
N ASN A 164 27.17 6.71 -9.69
CA ASN A 164 27.35 7.88 -10.57
C ASN A 164 28.79 8.06 -11.08
N GLY A 165 29.75 7.26 -10.60
CA GLY A 165 31.17 7.34 -10.97
C GLY A 165 31.59 6.50 -12.19
N SER A 166 30.71 5.66 -12.74
CA SER A 166 31.04 4.70 -13.80
C SER A 166 30.47 5.05 -15.20
N ALA A 167 29.96 6.27 -15.40
CA ALA A 167 29.37 6.69 -16.67
C ALA A 167 30.28 7.60 -17.54
N TYR A 168 31.50 7.90 -17.11
CA TYR A 168 32.44 8.75 -17.86
C TYR A 168 33.84 8.13 -17.96
N GLN A 169 33.93 6.92 -18.53
CA GLN A 169 35.17 6.41 -19.10
C GLN A 169 34.87 5.76 -20.46
N LEU A 170 34.76 6.61 -21.49
CA LEU A 170 35.01 6.28 -22.90
C LEU A 170 35.89 7.37 -23.49
#